data_AF-A0A381XZU0-F1
#
_entry.id   AF-A0A381XZU0-F1
#
_cell.length_a   1.000
_cell.length_b   1.000
_cell.length_c   1.000
_cell.angle_alpha   90.00
_cell.angle_beta   90.00
_cell.angle_gamma   90.00
#
_symmetry.space_group_name_H-M   'P 1'
#
loop_
_entity.id
_entity.type
_entity.pdbx_description
1 polymer ?
#
loop_
_entity_poly.entity_id
_entity_poly.type
_entity_poly.pdbx_seq_one_letter_code
_entity_poly.pdbx_strand_id
1 'polypeptide(L)'
;MRTDIKLHKEDLPANLKLGSVVACDCEFTGLNPPKDKLCLIQLYSEESKDVHIVQFINRETYKAPNLGKLLTNQDVKKIFHYARKDLQMIKWALKVDVENVECTKLQSKLARGYSSQHSYKVLVQEFCGISISKAKQSSDFGKKDLDTEQLKYSSNDVLYIPKIHQELNKILIREKRIELYKNALKYLKVRVDLDLAGYENIDIWSHE
;
A
#
# COMPACT_ATOMS: atom_id res chain seq x y z
N MET A 1 -3.43 17.86 15.15
CA MET A 1 -4.40 16.77 15.45
C MET A 1 -3.59 15.52 15.70
N ARG A 2 -3.90 14.78 16.77
CA ARG A 2 -3.19 13.54 17.13
C ARG A 2 -3.78 12.40 16.30
N THR A 3 -2.97 11.77 15.46
CA THR A 3 -3.33 10.52 14.78
C THR A 3 -3.17 9.39 15.79
N ASP A 4 -4.25 8.69 16.11
CA ASP A 4 -4.17 7.54 17.01
C ASP A 4 -3.87 6.27 16.21
N ILE A 5 -2.93 5.47 16.74
CA ILE A 5 -2.51 4.20 16.14
C ILE A 5 -3.27 3.07 16.86
N LYS A 6 -4.07 2.32 16.11
CA LYS A 6 -4.87 1.19 16.59
C LYS A 6 -4.30 -0.11 16.04
N LEU A 7 -3.67 -0.90 16.91
CA LEU A 7 -3.16 -2.23 16.57
C LEU A 7 -4.26 -3.29 16.76
N HIS A 8 -4.48 -4.10 15.73
CA HIS A 8 -5.41 -5.23 15.73
C HIS A 8 -4.64 -6.52 15.47
N LYS A 9 -4.99 -7.61 16.14
CA LYS A 9 -4.40 -8.93 15.90
C LYS A 9 -5.31 -9.71 14.95
N GLU A 10 -4.72 -10.26 13.90
CA GLU A 10 -5.35 -11.07 12.84
C GLU A 10 -6.37 -10.36 11.94
N ASP A 11 -7.31 -9.57 12.47
CA ASP A 11 -8.38 -8.98 11.66
C ASP A 11 -8.80 -7.58 12.15
N LEU A 12 -9.58 -6.89 11.32
CA LEU A 12 -10.27 -5.64 11.69
C LEU A 12 -11.53 -5.90 12.51
N PRO A 13 -11.96 -4.94 13.36
CA PRO A 13 -13.27 -4.97 13.99
C PRO A 13 -14.41 -4.96 12.95
N ALA A 14 -15.43 -5.79 13.15
CA ALA A 14 -16.51 -6.00 12.18
C ALA A 14 -17.29 -4.72 11.80
N ASN A 15 -17.39 -3.76 12.72
CA ASN A 15 -18.18 -2.52 12.54
C ASN A 15 -17.30 -1.29 12.21
N LEU A 16 -16.03 -1.50 11.86
CA LEU A 16 -15.14 -0.41 11.54
C LEU A 16 -15.56 0.28 10.22
N LYS A 17 -15.70 1.61 10.26
CA LYS A 17 -15.98 2.43 9.08
C LYS A 17 -14.77 3.32 8.78
N LEU A 18 -14.18 3.12 7.61
CA LEU A 18 -13.01 3.88 7.14
C LEU A 18 -13.34 4.84 5.98
N GLY A 19 -14.63 4.97 5.62
CA GLY A 19 -15.03 5.82 4.49
C GLY A 19 -14.79 5.18 3.12
N SER A 20 -14.84 5.99 2.07
CA SER A 20 -14.71 5.52 0.68
C SER A 20 -13.27 5.49 0.15
N VAL A 21 -12.30 6.00 0.91
CA VAL A 21 -10.89 6.05 0.53
C VAL A 21 -10.02 5.62 1.70
N VAL A 22 -9.14 4.66 1.46
CA VAL A 22 -8.21 4.12 2.46
C VAL A 22 -6.81 4.08 1.88
N ALA A 23 -5.87 4.78 2.51
CA ALA A 23 -4.45 4.63 2.24
C ALA A 23 -3.95 3.33 2.87
N CYS A 24 -3.19 2.55 2.12
CA CYS A 24 -2.76 1.22 2.48
C CYS A 24 -1.26 1.05 2.26
N ASP A 25 -0.64 0.26 3.13
CA ASP A 25 0.73 -0.23 2.99
C ASP A 25 0.84 -1.61 3.68
N CYS A 26 1.95 -2.31 3.50
CA CYS A 26 2.19 -3.60 4.13
C CYS A 26 3.64 -3.76 4.60
N GLU A 27 3.85 -4.58 5.63
CA GLU A 27 5.18 -5.06 6.01
C GLU A 27 5.30 -6.56 5.85
N PHE A 28 6.50 -7.01 5.54
CA PHE A 28 6.80 -8.40 5.21
C PHE A 28 8.08 -8.88 5.92
N THR A 29 8.31 -10.19 5.96
CA THR A 29 9.63 -10.75 6.33
C THR A 29 10.65 -10.64 5.20
N GLY A 30 10.21 -10.32 3.98
CA GLY A 30 10.98 -10.23 2.75
C GLY A 30 10.06 -10.03 1.54
N LEU A 31 10.60 -10.11 0.32
CA LEU A 31 9.89 -9.68 -0.90
C LEU A 31 9.42 -10.83 -1.80
N ASN A 32 9.64 -12.08 -1.43
CA ASN A 32 9.30 -13.27 -2.21
C ASN A 32 8.05 -13.96 -1.60
N PRO A 33 6.84 -13.82 -2.18
CA PRO A 33 5.61 -14.29 -1.52
C PRO A 33 5.60 -15.77 -1.12
N PRO A 34 6.09 -16.72 -1.95
CA PRO A 34 6.28 -18.12 -1.51
C PRO A 34 7.10 -18.32 -0.23
N LYS A 35 8.17 -17.54 -0.05
CA LYS A 35 9.14 -17.70 1.05
C LYS A 35 8.80 -16.81 2.25
N ASP A 36 8.41 -15.57 1.97
CA ASP A 36 8.25 -14.49 2.91
C ASP A 36 6.79 -14.31 3.30
N LYS A 37 6.55 -13.79 4.50
CA LYS A 37 5.22 -13.69 5.08
C LYS A 37 4.77 -12.24 5.15
N LEU A 38 3.49 -12.03 4.84
CA LEU A 38 2.78 -10.80 5.17
C LEU A 38 2.68 -10.69 6.69
N CYS A 39 3.24 -9.61 7.25
CA CYS A 39 3.30 -9.38 8.69
C CYS A 39 2.24 -8.36 9.12
N LEU A 40 2.20 -7.22 8.44
CA LEU A 40 1.30 -6.11 8.75
C LEU A 40 0.55 -5.64 7.50
N ILE A 41 -0.67 -5.14 7.70
CA ILE A 41 -1.34 -4.23 6.77
C ILE A 41 -1.70 -2.97 7.54
N GLN A 42 -1.26 -1.81 7.07
CA GLN A 42 -1.65 -0.52 7.61
C GLN A 42 -2.74 0.12 6.77
N LEU A 43 -3.68 0.78 7.45
CA LEU A 43 -4.83 1.43 6.84
C LEU A 43 -5.01 2.81 7.47
N TYR A 44 -5.07 3.84 6.64
CA TYR A 44 -5.37 5.20 7.06
C TYR A 44 -6.56 5.76 6.31
N SER A 45 -7.43 6.46 7.03
CA SER A 45 -8.60 7.15 6.47
C SER A 45 -8.63 8.59 6.95
N GLU A 46 -8.82 9.54 6.03
CA GLU A 46 -8.95 10.96 6.38
C GLU A 46 -10.25 11.25 7.16
N GLU A 47 -11.29 10.43 6.98
CA GLU A 47 -12.56 10.57 7.71
C GLU A 47 -12.41 10.24 9.19
N SER A 48 -11.81 9.09 9.51
CA SER A 48 -11.57 8.66 10.90
C SER A 48 -10.36 9.34 11.54
N LYS A 49 -9.38 9.78 10.73
CA LYS A 49 -8.07 10.29 11.14
C LYS A 49 -7.24 9.31 11.97
N ASP A 50 -7.62 8.04 11.95
CA ASP A 50 -6.94 6.97 12.67
C ASP A 50 -6.10 6.13 11.71
N VAL A 51 -5.00 5.59 12.23
CA VAL A 51 -4.26 4.51 11.56
C VAL A 51 -4.60 3.19 12.22
N HIS A 52 -5.08 2.24 11.42
CA HIS A 52 -5.32 0.87 11.83
C HIS A 52 -4.18 0.00 11.30
N ILE A 53 -3.54 -0.76 12.18
CA ILE A 53 -2.49 -1.73 11.82
C ILE A 53 -3.04 -3.11 12.15
N VAL A 54 -3.23 -3.95 11.13
CA VAL A 54 -3.56 -5.37 11.31
C VAL A 54 -2.26 -6.16 11.34
N GLN A 55 -1.99 -6.85 12.45
CA GLN A 55 -0.83 -7.72 12.60
C GLN A 55 -1.22 -9.19 12.56
N PHE A 56 -0.61 -9.92 11.63
CA PHE A 56 -0.77 -11.37 11.51
C PHE A 56 0.25 -12.08 12.40
N ILE A 57 -0.24 -12.76 13.44
CA ILE A 57 0.57 -13.62 14.30
C ILE A 57 0.54 -15.05 13.73
N ASN A 58 -0.64 -15.53 13.33
CA ASN A 58 -0.80 -16.81 12.63
C ASN A 58 -0.72 -16.63 11.11
N ARG A 59 0.48 -16.82 10.57
CA ARG A 59 0.81 -16.68 9.13
C ARG A 59 0.66 -17.98 8.33
N GLU A 60 0.03 -18.99 8.91
CA GLU A 60 -0.36 -20.22 8.21
C GLU A 60 -1.78 -20.10 7.66
N THR A 61 -2.68 -19.46 8.42
CA THR A 61 -4.11 -19.41 8.10
C THR A 61 -4.61 -18.03 7.70
N TYR A 62 -3.98 -16.94 8.16
CA TYR A 62 -4.37 -15.57 7.81
C TYR A 62 -5.88 -15.28 7.97
N LYS A 63 -6.45 -15.60 9.14
CA LYS A 63 -7.89 -15.47 9.40
C LYS A 63 -8.30 -14.00 9.56
N ALA A 64 -8.58 -13.34 8.44
CA ALA A 64 -8.93 -11.91 8.40
C ALA A 64 -10.14 -11.60 7.51
N PRO A 65 -11.34 -12.15 7.80
CA PRO A 65 -12.52 -11.97 6.96
C PRO A 65 -12.98 -10.51 6.82
N ASN A 66 -12.86 -9.67 7.85
CA ASN A 66 -13.31 -8.28 7.77
C ASN A 66 -12.35 -7.43 6.93
N LEU A 67 -11.05 -7.64 7.11
CA LEU A 67 -10.04 -7.06 6.24
C LEU A 67 -10.21 -7.53 4.78
N GLY A 68 -10.44 -8.82 4.56
CA GLY A 68 -10.72 -9.37 3.24
C GLY A 68 -11.92 -8.70 2.56
N LYS A 69 -13.01 -8.47 3.30
CA LYS A 69 -14.19 -7.71 2.81
C LYS A 69 -13.82 -6.28 2.42
N LEU A 70 -13.04 -5.58 3.23
CA LEU A 70 -12.59 -4.21 2.92
C LEU A 70 -11.73 -4.18 1.64
N LEU A 71 -10.76 -5.09 1.53
CA LEU A 71 -9.83 -5.15 0.41
C LEU A 71 -10.54 -5.49 -0.92
N THR A 72 -11.55 -6.35 -0.87
CA THR A 72 -12.34 -6.76 -2.05
C THR A 72 -13.51 -5.81 -2.37
N ASN A 73 -13.85 -4.86 -1.49
CA ASN A 73 -14.94 -3.93 -1.73
C ASN A 73 -14.60 -2.92 -2.84
N GLN A 74 -15.34 -2.96 -3.96
CA GLN A 74 -15.15 -2.07 -5.10
C GLN A 74 -15.54 -0.61 -4.82
N ASP A 75 -16.43 -0.35 -3.85
CA ASP A 75 -16.86 1.00 -3.49
C ASP A 75 -15.83 1.74 -2.62
N VAL A 76 -14.83 1.01 -2.11
CA VAL A 76 -13.74 1.58 -1.31
C VAL A 76 -12.48 1.61 -2.15
N LYS A 77 -11.94 2.81 -2.37
CA LYS A 77 -10.67 3.03 -3.05
C LYS A 77 -9.51 2.74 -2.11
N LYS A 78 -8.59 1.86 -2.51
CA LYS A 78 -7.36 1.56 -1.77
C LYS A 78 -6.14 2.19 -2.46
N ILE A 79 -5.47 3.11 -1.78
CA ILE A 79 -4.33 3.84 -2.34
C ILE A 79 -3.03 3.33 -1.71
N PHE A 80 -2.11 2.83 -2.53
CA PHE A 80 -0.79 2.37 -2.09
C PHE A 80 0.32 3.24 -2.68
N HIS A 81 1.52 3.16 -2.09
CA HIS A 81 2.75 3.61 -2.73
C HIS A 81 3.56 2.42 -3.23
N TYR A 82 3.53 2.17 -4.54
CA TYR A 82 4.08 0.95 -5.17
C TYR A 82 3.25 -0.33 -4.95
N ALA A 83 1.95 -0.21 -5.15
CA ALA A 83 0.95 -1.28 -4.99
C ALA A 83 1.37 -2.68 -5.48
N ARG A 84 2.15 -2.79 -6.57
CA ARG A 84 2.52 -4.07 -7.20
C ARG A 84 3.00 -5.11 -6.17
N LYS A 85 3.89 -4.76 -5.24
CA LYS A 85 4.42 -5.72 -4.27
C LYS A 85 3.42 -6.05 -3.17
N ASP A 86 2.74 -5.04 -2.63
CA ASP A 86 1.70 -5.23 -1.60
C ASP A 86 0.59 -6.16 -2.09
N LEU A 87 0.13 -5.94 -3.32
CA LEU A 87 -0.91 -6.76 -3.94
C LEU A 87 -0.47 -8.21 -4.13
N GLN A 88 0.79 -8.47 -4.53
CA GLN A 88 1.31 -9.84 -4.60
C GLN A 88 1.27 -10.53 -3.23
N MET A 89 1.74 -9.84 -2.19
CA MET A 89 1.81 -10.38 -0.83
C MET A 89 0.42 -10.60 -0.24
N ILE A 90 -0.51 -9.67 -0.44
CA ILE A 90 -1.92 -9.80 -0.05
C ILE A 90 -2.57 -10.98 -0.77
N LYS A 91 -2.42 -11.06 -2.10
CA LYS A 91 -3.00 -12.16 -2.90
C LYS A 91 -2.45 -13.51 -2.47
N TRP A 92 -1.15 -13.59 -2.21
CA TRP A 92 -0.53 -14.83 -1.76
C TRP A 92 -0.95 -15.24 -0.35
N ALA A 93 -0.99 -14.30 0.60
CA ALA A 93 -1.27 -14.57 2.00
C ALA A 93 -2.78 -14.75 2.29
N LEU A 94 -3.59 -13.77 1.87
CA LEU A 94 -5.03 -13.71 2.18
C LEU A 94 -5.90 -14.40 1.12
N LYS A 95 -5.33 -14.78 -0.03
CA LYS A 95 -6.07 -15.38 -1.16
C LYS A 95 -7.21 -14.50 -1.70
N VAL A 96 -7.02 -13.19 -1.65
CA VAL A 96 -7.98 -12.20 -2.19
C VAL A 96 -7.31 -11.29 -3.22
N ASP A 97 -8.11 -10.83 -4.19
CA ASP A 97 -7.73 -9.71 -5.06
C ASP A 97 -8.18 -8.40 -4.43
N VAL A 98 -7.27 -7.43 -4.30
CA VAL A 98 -7.65 -6.08 -3.86
C VAL A 98 -8.28 -5.34 -5.03
N GLU A 99 -9.47 -4.81 -4.82
CA GLU A 99 -10.26 -4.12 -5.85
C GLU A 99 -10.15 -2.59 -5.72
N ASN A 100 -10.46 -1.81 -6.76
CA ASN A 100 -10.42 -0.33 -6.74
C ASN A 100 -9.10 0.24 -6.18
N VAL A 101 -7.98 -0.18 -6.77
CA VAL A 101 -6.62 0.20 -6.34
C VAL A 101 -6.15 1.46 -7.05
N GLU A 102 -5.42 2.32 -6.34
CA GLU A 102 -4.63 3.44 -6.86
C GLU A 102 -3.15 3.30 -6.46
N CYS A 103 -2.23 3.84 -7.25
CA CYS A 103 -0.80 3.70 -7.01
C CYS A 103 -0.03 5.02 -7.19
N THR A 104 0.38 5.63 -6.07
CA THR A 104 1.07 6.94 -6.09
C THR A 104 2.45 6.89 -6.75
N LYS A 105 3.14 5.75 -6.72
CA LYS A 105 4.42 5.60 -7.43
C LYS A 105 4.23 5.59 -8.96
N LEU A 106 3.17 4.94 -9.45
CA LEU A 106 2.82 4.97 -10.88
C LEU A 106 2.37 6.38 -11.30
N GLN A 107 1.52 7.03 -10.50
CA GLN A 107 1.14 8.44 -10.72
C GLN A 107 2.39 9.32 -10.81
N SER A 108 3.31 9.18 -9.84
CA SER A 108 4.53 9.97 -9.77
C SER A 108 5.42 9.81 -11.00
N LYS A 109 5.60 8.57 -11.50
CA LYS A 109 6.37 8.30 -12.72
C LYS A 109 5.78 8.96 -13.96
N LEU A 110 4.45 9.02 -14.07
CA LEU A 110 3.77 9.63 -15.21
C LEU A 110 3.64 11.15 -15.08
N ALA A 111 3.49 11.66 -13.85
CA ALA A 111 3.25 13.08 -13.56
C ALA A 111 4.55 13.89 -13.52
N ARG A 112 5.57 13.39 -12.82
CA ARG A 112 6.78 14.15 -12.46
C ARG A 112 7.89 13.94 -13.47
N GLY A 113 7.68 14.41 -14.70
CA GLY A 113 8.70 14.31 -15.77
C GLY A 113 10.02 15.03 -15.47
N TYR A 114 10.03 15.91 -14.47
CA TYR A 114 11.22 16.65 -14.00
C TYR A 114 12.05 15.91 -12.94
N SER A 115 11.65 14.71 -12.51
CA SER A 115 12.37 13.95 -11.47
C SER A 115 12.31 12.46 -11.73
N SER A 116 13.44 11.79 -11.56
CA SER A 116 13.54 10.32 -11.56
C SER A 116 13.34 9.70 -10.17
N GLN A 117 13.17 10.52 -9.13
CA GLN A 117 13.05 10.07 -7.75
C GLN A 117 11.58 9.92 -7.36
N HIS A 118 11.10 8.67 -7.24
CA HIS A 118 9.68 8.36 -6.96
C HIS A 118 9.47 7.55 -5.69
N SER A 119 10.40 7.61 -4.73
CA SER A 119 10.21 6.93 -3.43
C SER A 119 9.23 7.68 -2.54
N TYR A 120 8.50 6.99 -1.67
CA TYR A 120 7.53 7.59 -0.75
C TYR A 120 8.14 8.77 0.02
N LYS A 121 9.30 8.58 0.66
CA LYS A 121 10.04 9.63 1.37
C LYS A 121 10.24 10.91 0.56
N VAL A 122 10.59 10.77 -0.73
CA VAL A 122 10.81 11.92 -1.62
C VAL A 122 9.48 12.64 -1.87
N LEU A 123 8.39 11.90 -2.09
CA LEU A 123 7.08 12.49 -2.33
C LEU A 123 6.51 13.14 -1.06
N VAL A 124 6.75 12.57 0.12
CA VAL A 124 6.38 13.20 1.40
C VAL A 124 7.13 14.51 1.57
N GLN A 125 8.44 14.54 1.31
CA GLN A 125 9.21 15.78 1.39
C GLN A 125 8.71 16.84 0.41
N GLU A 126 8.47 16.46 -0.85
CA GLU A 126 8.05 17.40 -1.90
C GLU A 126 6.64 17.96 -1.69
N PHE A 127 5.66 17.10 -1.42
CA PHE A 127 4.25 17.51 -1.34
C PHE A 127 3.81 17.88 0.07
N CYS A 128 4.48 17.37 1.10
CA CYS A 128 4.11 17.62 2.49
C CYS A 128 5.11 18.50 3.23
N GLY A 129 6.33 18.71 2.72
CA GLY A 129 7.39 19.46 3.41
C GLY A 129 7.94 18.73 4.64
N ILE A 130 7.70 17.42 4.75
CA ILE A 130 8.02 16.61 5.94
C ILE A 130 9.12 15.61 5.59
N SER A 131 10.13 15.52 6.45
CA SER A 131 11.17 14.48 6.36
C SER A 131 10.78 13.28 7.21
N ILE A 132 10.69 12.11 6.59
CA ILE A 132 10.42 10.85 7.28
C ILE A 132 11.69 10.00 7.42
N SER A 133 11.80 9.31 8.55
CA SER A 133 12.89 8.37 8.83
C SER A 133 12.64 7.02 8.17
N LYS A 134 13.72 6.37 7.71
CA LYS A 134 13.72 5.00 7.20
C LYS A 134 14.26 3.97 8.18
N ALA A 135 14.55 4.39 9.43
CA ALA A 135 15.31 3.57 10.38
C ALA A 135 14.66 2.20 10.69
N LYS A 136 13.34 2.07 10.55
CA LYS A 136 12.60 0.83 10.84
C LYS A 136 12.16 0.06 9.59
N GLN A 137 12.51 0.53 8.40
CA GLN A 137 12.18 -0.15 7.13
C GLN A 137 12.75 -1.57 7.07
N SER A 138 13.92 -1.78 7.65
CA SER A 138 14.60 -3.09 7.69
C SER A 138 14.52 -3.74 9.08
N SER A 139 13.42 -3.52 9.80
CA SER A 139 13.17 -4.12 11.12
C SER A 139 12.48 -5.49 11.02
N ASP A 140 12.63 -6.32 12.05
CA ASP A 140 11.88 -7.57 12.14
C ASP A 140 10.41 -7.28 12.51
N PHE A 141 9.55 -7.21 11.50
CA PHE A 141 8.08 -7.14 11.65
C PHE A 141 7.45 -8.52 11.90
N GLY A 142 8.25 -9.60 11.83
CA GLY A 142 7.83 -10.97 12.05
C GLY A 142 7.58 -11.32 13.52
N LYS A 143 8.12 -10.55 14.46
CA LYS A 143 7.95 -10.77 15.91
C LYS A 143 6.51 -10.56 16.39
N LYS A 144 6.18 -11.18 17.53
CA LYS A 144 4.85 -11.14 18.16
C LYS A 144 4.49 -9.75 18.68
N ASP A 145 5.46 -9.07 19.30
CA ASP A 145 5.28 -7.79 19.97
C ASP A 145 6.09 -6.71 19.24
N LEU A 146 5.37 -5.76 18.63
CA LEU A 146 5.95 -4.61 17.94
C LEU A 146 6.32 -3.54 18.94
N ASP A 147 7.45 -2.86 18.71
CA ASP A 147 7.82 -1.70 19.51
C ASP A 147 7.14 -0.41 18.99
N THR A 148 7.12 0.61 19.84
CA THR A 148 6.48 1.90 19.53
C THR A 148 7.06 2.56 18.29
N GLU A 149 8.35 2.36 18.01
CA GLU A 149 9.00 2.95 16.84
C GLU A 149 8.56 2.25 15.54
N GLN A 150 8.38 0.92 15.56
CA GLN A 150 7.80 0.17 14.44
C GLN A 150 6.36 0.61 14.17
N LEU A 151 5.52 0.72 15.20
CA LEU A 151 4.14 1.18 15.05
C LEU A 151 4.10 2.60 14.46
N LYS A 152 4.98 3.49 14.93
CA LYS A 152 5.09 4.85 14.41
C LYS A 152 5.60 4.89 12.97
N TYR A 153 6.57 4.05 12.63
CA TYR A 153 7.06 3.92 11.26
C TYR A 153 5.94 3.48 10.31
N SER A 154 5.31 2.34 10.62
CA SER A 154 4.18 1.79 9.86
C SER A 154 3.02 2.79 9.74
N SER A 155 2.75 3.58 10.77
CA SER A 155 1.75 4.66 10.69
C SER A 155 2.14 5.78 9.72
N ASN A 156 3.41 6.14 9.62
CA ASN A 156 3.87 7.20 8.73
C ASN A 156 3.82 6.80 7.25
N ASP A 157 3.92 5.50 6.94
CA ASP A 157 3.93 5.01 5.56
C ASP A 157 2.58 5.14 4.85
N VAL A 158 1.48 5.29 5.59
CA VAL A 158 0.14 5.52 5.04
C VAL A 158 -0.39 6.95 5.22
N LEU A 159 0.09 7.68 6.24
CA LEU A 159 -0.50 8.95 6.68
C LEU A 159 -0.55 10.03 5.58
N TYR A 160 0.49 10.10 4.74
CA TYR A 160 0.62 11.17 3.73
C TYR A 160 0.17 10.75 2.33
N ILE A 161 -0.20 9.47 2.14
CA ILE A 161 -0.63 8.96 0.84
C ILE A 161 -1.82 9.75 0.26
N PRO A 162 -2.89 10.10 1.01
CA PRO A 162 -4.03 10.83 0.44
C PRO A 162 -3.63 12.18 -0.16
N LYS A 163 -2.83 12.96 0.57
CA LYS A 163 -2.32 14.25 0.08
C LYS A 163 -1.43 14.09 -1.15
N ILE A 164 -0.50 13.14 -1.13
CA ILE A 164 0.37 12.85 -2.29
C ILE A 164 -0.47 12.46 -3.51
N HIS A 165 -1.47 11.60 -3.33
CA HIS A 165 -2.38 11.17 -4.40
C HIS A 165 -3.13 12.35 -5.02
N GLN A 166 -3.67 13.25 -4.19
CA GLN A 166 -4.38 14.45 -4.64
C GLN A 166 -3.47 15.39 -5.46
N GLU A 167 -2.26 15.68 -4.98
CA GLU A 167 -1.33 16.56 -5.70
C GLU A 167 -0.85 15.95 -7.02
N LEU A 168 -0.56 14.65 -7.03
CA LEU A 168 -0.17 13.96 -8.27
C LEU A 168 -1.32 13.93 -9.30
N ASN A 169 -2.57 13.79 -8.86
CA ASN A 169 -3.72 13.88 -9.77
C ASN A 169 -3.83 15.26 -10.43
N LYS A 170 -3.59 16.35 -9.70
CA LYS A 170 -3.58 17.71 -10.28
C LYS A 170 -2.55 17.82 -11.40
N ILE A 171 -1.35 17.27 -11.19
CA ILE A 171 -0.29 17.26 -12.20
C ILE A 171 -0.69 16.38 -13.40
N LEU A 172 -1.21 15.17 -13.18
CA LEU A 172 -1.65 14.29 -14.26
C LEU A 172 -2.74 14.94 -15.14
N ILE A 173 -3.66 15.68 -14.53
CA ILE A 173 -4.70 16.42 -15.25
C ILE A 173 -4.08 17.56 -16.06
N ARG A 174 -3.24 18.39 -15.42
CA ARG A 174 -2.53 19.51 -16.09
C ARG A 174 -1.73 19.03 -17.30
N GLU A 175 -1.00 17.93 -17.16
CA GLU A 175 -0.17 17.33 -18.21
C GLU A 175 -0.95 16.46 -19.20
N LYS A 176 -2.28 16.33 -19.05
CA LYS A 176 -3.16 15.50 -19.89
C LYS A 176 -2.77 14.01 -19.92
N ARG A 177 -2.28 13.47 -18.80
CA ARG A 177 -1.83 12.08 -18.63
C ARG A 177 -2.74 11.22 -17.74
N ILE A 178 -3.84 11.78 -17.23
CA ILE A 178 -4.73 11.08 -16.31
C ILE A 178 -5.37 9.81 -16.92
N GLU A 179 -5.73 9.84 -18.20
CA GLU A 179 -6.30 8.68 -18.89
C GLU A 179 -5.24 7.59 -19.14
N LEU A 180 -4.01 7.98 -19.47
CA LEU A 180 -2.90 7.03 -19.56
C LEU A 180 -2.65 6.34 -18.21
N TYR A 181 -2.68 7.11 -17.11
CA TYR A 181 -2.55 6.56 -15.76
C TYR A 181 -3.67 5.55 -15.45
N LYS A 182 -4.94 5.91 -15.68
CA LYS A 182 -6.08 5.00 -15.47
C LYS A 182 -5.95 3.71 -16.28
N ASN A 183 -5.51 3.80 -17.53
CA ASN A 183 -5.30 2.63 -18.38
C ASN A 183 -4.13 1.76 -17.91
N ALA A 184 -3.02 2.37 -17.49
CA ALA A 184 -1.89 1.63 -16.92
C ALA A 184 -2.28 0.90 -15.61
N LEU A 185 -3.12 1.53 -14.79
CA LEU A 185 -3.59 0.96 -13.53
C LEU A 185 -4.45 -0.29 -13.72
N LYS A 186 -5.25 -0.38 -14.79
CA LYS A 186 -6.01 -1.60 -15.16
C LYS A 186 -5.11 -2.81 -15.36
N TYR A 187 -3.87 -2.60 -15.83
CA TYR A 187 -2.91 -3.66 -16.03
C TYR A 187 -2.24 -4.13 -14.73
N LEU A 188 -2.33 -3.37 -13.64
CA LEU A 188 -1.66 -3.69 -12.37
C LEU A 188 -2.02 -5.10 -11.86
N LYS A 189 -3.30 -5.50 -11.94
CA LYS A 189 -3.75 -6.84 -11.52
C LYS A 189 -3.07 -7.94 -12.35
N VAL A 190 -3.04 -7.78 -13.67
CA VAL A 190 -2.37 -8.72 -14.58
C VAL A 190 -0.87 -8.77 -14.30
N ARG A 191 -0.24 -7.62 -14.04
CA ARG A 191 1.19 -7.57 -13.67
C ARG A 191 1.46 -8.37 -12.39
N VAL A 192 0.61 -8.25 -11.37
CA VAL A 192 0.71 -9.03 -10.12
C VAL A 192 0.59 -10.53 -10.40
N ASP A 193 -0.34 -10.95 -11.25
CA ASP A 193 -0.53 -12.36 -11.60
C ASP A 193 0.69 -12.93 -12.34
N LEU A 194 1.25 -12.17 -13.27
CA LEU A 194 2.47 -12.55 -13.98
C LEU A 194 3.66 -12.67 -13.03
N ASP A 195 3.77 -11.79 -12.03
CA ASP A 195 4.84 -11.86 -11.03
C ASP A 195 4.75 -13.15 -10.23
N LEU A 196 3.56 -13.49 -9.76
CA LEU A 196 3.30 -14.72 -9.01
C LEU A 196 3.48 -15.98 -9.88
N ALA A 197 3.31 -15.87 -11.19
CA ALA A 197 3.61 -16.92 -12.16
C ALA A 197 5.11 -17.04 -12.54
N GLY A 198 5.97 -16.19 -11.96
CA GLY A 198 7.43 -16.25 -12.15
C GLY A 198 8.01 -15.25 -13.15
N TYR A 199 7.21 -14.35 -13.71
CA TYR A 199 7.66 -13.36 -14.70
C TYR A 199 8.07 -12.01 -14.08
N GLU A 200 8.39 -11.94 -12.78
CA GLU A 200 8.55 -10.67 -12.05
C GLU A 200 9.59 -9.71 -12.67
N ASN A 201 10.71 -10.26 -13.14
CA ASN A 201 11.84 -9.52 -13.69
C ASN A 201 11.84 -9.46 -15.23
N ILE A 202 10.73 -9.86 -15.86
CA ILE A 202 10.59 -9.92 -17.32
C ILE A 202 9.50 -8.93 -17.71
N ASP A 203 9.83 -8.05 -18.64
CA ASP A 203 8.80 -7.33 -19.39
C ASP A 203 8.24 -8.30 -20.42
N ILE A 204 7.02 -8.81 -20.21
CA ILE A 204 6.46 -9.86 -21.07
C ILE A 204 6.18 -9.40 -22.51
N TRP A 205 6.34 -8.10 -22.78
CA TRP A 205 6.24 -7.52 -24.11
C TRP A 205 7.59 -7.10 -24.70
N SER A 206 8.70 -7.27 -23.98
CA SER A 206 10.02 -7.06 -24.57
C SER A 206 10.31 -8.14 -25.61
N HIS A 207 11.03 -7.74 -26.67
CA HIS A 207 11.56 -8.68 -27.65
C HIS A 207 12.79 -9.43 -27.10
N GLU A 208 13.50 -8.81 -26.16
CA GLU A 208 14.63 -9.40 -25.44
C GLU A 208 14.14 -10.35 -24.33
#